data_AF-A0A7C6HWI0-F1
#
_entry.id   AF-A0A7C6HWI0-F1
#
_cell.length_a   1.000
_cell.length_b   1.000
_cell.length_c   1.000
_cell.angle_alpha   90.00
_cell.angle_beta   90.00
_cell.angle_gamma   90.00
#
_symmetry.space_group_name_H-M   'P 1'
#
loop_
_entity.id
_entity.type
_entity.pdbx_description
1 polymer ?
#
loop_
_entity_poly.entity_id
_entity_poly.type
_entity_poly.pdbx_seq_one_letter_code
_entity_poly.pdbx_strand_id
1 'polypeptide(L)'
;MTMLKFFDRHLNPIGLPIQNPNIRQARRRPNAADYGSFALPQEEEHLDQLSLAAYVTLWDGWHQVLSGYIESRDLSGELYIFTVQGHAHKLKDNKTPNRWVSWNGMDLADVVRDHQYCFKMKRWNTKADWESAQRYQVDIEIEPGAVVLEYEPHPNDPDNTRPKANGYIIVKIDLGPKALDRGRIARWTETVGAETRITIQSRSAATESDLANQPWGAEMSAVHVDEIQENETTGVPVAGNGRWVEIKVNLYTTDQDTPHKSTDGEITGYGFTPYLDGLEIIWREPIFLEAGNIPDTTGVIVQGFEFQRMDFLQTLCDLCNEYGWEFAVRHDEKKGKVFLDLGRHTDDGWQPKLGTDRTRSSDNPVIFEHGRNAAISVLRESTANMANVLDCWGAGEGTSQLYVQLTDDESVEDYGEIPGEYVNTDADTMAKLIESGQAELAQRSRPEVVFEVQVPVDSLDELKGLECGDRVTVVHPKKKWILDARVMEYGYQMSTNDRVIRLGLNDFLYNPMERMIARRASSRTLA
;
A
#
# COMPACT_ATOMS: atom_id res chain seq x y z
N MET A 1 -16.32 19.62 -25.37
CA MET A 1 -16.40 18.53 -26.38
C MET A 1 -15.77 17.32 -25.71
N THR A 2 -16.51 16.23 -25.57
CA THR A 2 -16.01 15.04 -24.90
C THR A 2 -15.33 14.10 -25.87
N MET A 3 -14.36 13.33 -25.39
CA MET A 3 -13.58 12.43 -26.22
C MET A 3 -13.10 11.21 -25.42
N LEU A 4 -13.06 10.04 -26.06
CA LEU A 4 -12.40 8.84 -25.56
C LEU A 4 -11.13 8.57 -26.36
N LYS A 5 -10.04 8.28 -25.67
CA LYS A 5 -8.83 7.69 -26.26
C LYS A 5 -8.64 6.29 -25.71
N PHE A 6 -8.35 5.33 -26.59
CA PHE A 6 -8.12 3.94 -26.22
C PHE A 6 -6.65 3.58 -26.29
N PHE A 7 -6.24 2.64 -25.46
CA PHE A 7 -4.87 2.17 -25.40
C PHE A 7 -4.80 0.65 -25.24
N ASP A 8 -3.73 0.05 -25.78
CA ASP A 8 -3.45 -1.38 -25.64
C ASP A 8 -2.92 -1.72 -24.24
N ARG A 9 -2.59 -2.99 -24.00
CA ARG A 9 -2.04 -3.46 -22.72
C ARG A 9 -0.71 -2.80 -22.31
N HIS A 10 -0.03 -2.15 -23.24
CA HIS A 10 1.26 -1.47 -23.07
C HIS A 10 1.10 0.06 -23.08
N LEU A 11 -0.14 0.57 -22.99
CA LEU A 11 -0.47 2.00 -23.02
C LEU A 11 -0.12 2.68 -24.36
N ASN A 12 -0.01 1.93 -25.45
CA ASN A 12 0.11 2.51 -26.78
C ASN A 12 -1.29 2.94 -27.27
N PRO A 13 -1.45 4.16 -27.84
CA PRO A 13 -2.72 4.59 -28.40
C PRO A 13 -3.23 3.64 -29.49
N ILE A 14 -4.52 3.35 -29.48
CA ILE A 14 -5.20 2.55 -30.49
C ILE A 14 -6.19 3.43 -31.24
N GLY A 15 -6.10 3.39 -32.56
CA GLY A 15 -7.08 3.97 -33.48
C GLY A 15 -7.31 5.46 -33.28
N LEU A 16 -8.49 5.93 -33.71
CA LEU A 16 -8.86 7.34 -33.63
C LEU A 16 -9.70 7.59 -32.37
N PRO A 17 -9.55 8.76 -31.72
CA PRO A 17 -10.37 9.10 -30.58
C PRO A 17 -11.86 9.19 -30.95
N ILE A 18 -12.72 8.57 -30.14
CA ILE A 18 -14.18 8.65 -30.32
C ILE A 18 -14.66 9.98 -29.74
N GLN A 19 -15.40 10.74 -30.53
CA GLN A 19 -15.91 12.06 -30.15
C GLN A 19 -17.34 11.97 -29.61
N ASN A 20 -17.68 12.85 -28.67
CA ASN A 20 -18.99 12.96 -28.05
C ASN A 20 -19.53 11.64 -27.43
N PRO A 21 -18.71 10.87 -26.69
CA PRO A 21 -19.21 9.72 -25.93
C PRO A 21 -20.24 10.14 -24.87
N ASN A 22 -21.10 9.22 -24.47
CA ASN A 22 -21.95 9.41 -23.29
C ASN A 22 -21.16 9.02 -22.02
N ILE A 23 -20.50 9.99 -21.39
CA ILE A 23 -19.80 9.80 -20.11
C ILE A 23 -20.83 9.77 -18.98
N ARG A 24 -21.23 8.58 -18.54
CA ARG A 24 -22.28 8.44 -17.53
C ARG A 24 -21.83 8.94 -16.15
N GLN A 25 -20.62 8.56 -15.75
CA GLN A 25 -20.04 8.99 -14.49
C GLN A 25 -18.52 8.80 -14.47
N ALA A 26 -17.84 9.63 -13.70
CA ALA A 26 -16.49 9.41 -13.21
C ALA A 26 -16.40 9.89 -11.77
N ARG A 27 -15.60 9.23 -10.95
CA ARG A 27 -15.46 9.46 -9.52
C ARG A 27 -14.00 9.29 -9.13
N ARG A 28 -13.47 10.28 -8.43
CA ARG A 28 -12.11 10.30 -7.90
C ARG A 28 -12.15 10.53 -6.39
N ARG A 29 -11.28 9.84 -5.66
CA ARG A 29 -11.08 10.02 -4.22
C ARG A 29 -9.58 9.87 -3.91
N PRO A 30 -9.05 10.57 -2.89
CA PRO A 30 -7.72 10.27 -2.38
C PRO A 30 -7.66 8.84 -1.84
N ASN A 31 -6.47 8.25 -1.86
CA ASN A 31 -6.19 6.91 -1.32
C ASN A 31 -7.15 5.83 -1.86
N ALA A 32 -7.59 5.95 -3.10
CA ALA A 32 -8.49 5.00 -3.72
C ALA A 32 -8.20 4.87 -5.22
N ALA A 33 -8.71 3.79 -5.81
CA ALA A 33 -8.81 3.72 -7.26
C ALA A 33 -10.01 4.55 -7.74
N ASP A 34 -9.77 5.37 -8.76
CA ASP A 34 -10.84 6.06 -9.46
C ASP A 34 -11.81 5.07 -10.10
N TYR A 35 -13.02 5.53 -10.38
CA TYR A 35 -14.06 4.71 -10.99
C TYR A 35 -14.85 5.53 -12.00
N GLY A 36 -15.30 4.90 -13.10
CA GLY A 36 -16.27 5.53 -13.97
C GLY A 36 -16.90 4.59 -14.97
N SER A 37 -17.75 5.16 -15.81
CA SER A 37 -18.38 4.43 -16.90
C SER A 37 -18.77 5.37 -18.04
N PHE A 38 -18.75 4.84 -19.25
CA PHE A 38 -19.21 5.52 -20.44
C PHE A 38 -20.08 4.58 -21.27
N ALA A 39 -20.85 5.14 -22.18
CA ALA A 39 -21.67 4.40 -23.12
C ALA A 39 -21.42 4.87 -24.56
N LEU A 40 -21.47 3.92 -25.50
CA LEU A 40 -21.35 4.14 -26.93
C LEU A 40 -22.56 3.52 -27.66
N PRO A 41 -23.08 4.16 -28.72
CA PRO A 41 -24.09 3.55 -29.59
C PRO A 41 -23.54 2.31 -30.29
N GLN A 42 -24.40 1.32 -30.55
CA GLN A 42 -24.02 0.13 -31.32
C GLN A 42 -23.55 0.45 -32.76
N GLU A 43 -24.00 1.57 -33.33
CA GLU A 43 -23.67 2.02 -34.68
C GLU A 43 -22.34 2.81 -34.76
N GLU A 44 -21.63 2.98 -33.64
CA GLU A 44 -20.37 3.72 -33.61
C GLU A 44 -19.32 3.06 -34.53
N GLU A 45 -18.78 3.84 -35.47
CA GLU A 45 -17.94 3.35 -36.59
C GLU A 45 -16.64 2.69 -36.10
N HIS A 46 -16.13 3.15 -34.94
CA HIS A 46 -14.87 2.72 -34.36
C HIS A 46 -15.05 1.81 -33.14
N LEU A 47 -16.05 0.92 -33.14
CA LEU A 47 -16.21 -0.07 -32.07
C LEU A 47 -15.21 -1.23 -32.17
N ASP A 48 -14.70 -1.51 -33.36
CA ASP A 48 -13.75 -2.59 -33.62
C ASP A 48 -12.44 -2.42 -32.83
N GLN A 49 -11.92 -1.20 -32.69
CA GLN A 49 -10.74 -0.89 -31.86
C GLN A 49 -10.92 -1.26 -30.37
N LEU A 50 -12.16 -1.33 -29.87
CA LEU A 50 -12.41 -1.76 -28.50
C LEU A 50 -11.95 -3.20 -28.27
N SER A 51 -11.98 -4.06 -29.30
CA SER A 51 -11.49 -5.45 -29.17
C SER A 51 -10.01 -5.52 -28.74
N LEU A 52 -9.22 -4.49 -29.07
CA LEU A 52 -7.80 -4.38 -28.73
C LEU A 52 -7.55 -3.51 -27.49
N ALA A 53 -8.52 -2.66 -27.11
CA ALA A 53 -8.38 -1.71 -26.01
C ALA A 53 -8.37 -2.39 -24.64
N ALA A 54 -7.30 -2.17 -23.87
CA ALA A 54 -7.21 -2.54 -22.46
C ALA A 54 -7.50 -1.33 -21.56
N TYR A 55 -7.08 -0.14 -21.96
CA TYR A 55 -7.25 1.09 -21.19
C TYR A 55 -7.98 2.16 -22.01
N VAL A 56 -8.51 3.15 -21.29
CA VAL A 56 -9.21 4.29 -21.84
C VAL A 56 -8.91 5.54 -21.03
N THR A 57 -8.84 6.69 -21.70
CA THR A 57 -8.89 8.00 -21.07
C THR A 57 -10.13 8.76 -21.56
N LEU A 58 -10.87 9.32 -20.60
CA LEU A 58 -12.07 10.11 -20.78
C LEU A 58 -11.69 11.59 -20.65
N TRP A 59 -11.97 12.36 -21.70
CA TRP A 59 -11.69 13.80 -21.77
C TRP A 59 -12.99 14.59 -21.90
N ASP A 60 -13.06 15.75 -21.26
CA ASP A 60 -14.02 16.81 -21.60
C ASP A 60 -13.28 18.14 -21.80
N GLY A 61 -13.25 18.61 -23.05
CA GLY A 61 -12.38 19.70 -23.46
C GLY A 61 -10.92 19.33 -23.23
N TRP A 62 -10.23 20.11 -22.40
CA TRP A 62 -8.83 19.90 -22.03
C TRP A 62 -8.65 19.20 -20.68
N HIS A 63 -9.74 18.77 -20.04
CA HIS A 63 -9.71 18.15 -18.73
C HIS A 63 -9.79 16.63 -18.85
N GLN A 64 -8.78 15.95 -18.30
CA GLN A 64 -8.81 14.51 -18.14
C GLN A 64 -9.74 14.17 -16.97
N VAL A 65 -10.92 13.67 -17.30
CA VAL A 65 -11.95 13.33 -16.31
C VAL A 65 -11.61 12.03 -15.58
N LEU A 66 -11.10 11.04 -16.32
CA LEU A 66 -10.74 9.72 -15.82
C LEU A 66 -9.75 9.05 -16.77
N SER A 67 -8.80 8.27 -16.24
CA SER A 67 -8.02 7.33 -17.04
C SER A 67 -7.90 6.00 -16.30
N GLY A 68 -8.06 4.89 -17.00
CA GLY A 68 -8.07 3.59 -16.34
C GLY A 68 -8.24 2.38 -17.25
N TYR A 69 -8.28 1.22 -16.63
CA TYR A 69 -8.49 -0.08 -17.25
C TYR A 69 -9.98 -0.33 -17.50
N ILE A 70 -10.32 -0.85 -18.68
CA ILE A 70 -11.69 -1.28 -19.01
C ILE A 70 -11.94 -2.61 -18.32
N GLU A 71 -12.70 -2.58 -17.22
CA GLU A 71 -12.98 -3.74 -16.38
C GLU A 71 -14.08 -4.64 -16.97
N SER A 72 -15.15 -4.04 -17.47
CA SER A 72 -16.29 -4.79 -18.00
C SER A 72 -16.93 -4.08 -19.19
N ARG A 73 -17.62 -4.88 -20.00
CA ARG A 73 -18.30 -4.47 -21.22
C ARG A 73 -19.66 -5.14 -21.26
N ASP A 74 -20.72 -4.33 -21.23
CA ASP A 74 -22.08 -4.78 -21.48
C ASP A 74 -22.47 -4.40 -22.90
N LEU A 75 -22.64 -5.41 -23.74
CA LEU A 75 -22.93 -5.26 -25.18
C LEU A 75 -24.35 -5.73 -25.52
N SER A 76 -25.23 -5.90 -24.53
CA SER A 76 -26.55 -6.51 -24.71
C SER A 76 -27.62 -5.53 -25.20
N GLY A 77 -27.42 -4.23 -25.03
CA GLY A 77 -28.38 -3.18 -25.39
C GLY A 77 -27.95 -2.34 -26.60
N GLU A 78 -28.83 -1.40 -26.99
CA GLU A 78 -28.57 -0.40 -28.03
C GLU A 78 -27.41 0.55 -27.69
N LEU A 79 -27.17 0.73 -26.38
CA LEU A 79 -26.01 1.40 -25.83
C LEU A 79 -25.09 0.38 -25.19
N TYR A 80 -23.88 0.27 -25.71
CA TYR A 80 -22.82 -0.52 -25.10
C TYR A 80 -22.24 0.23 -23.91
N ILE A 81 -22.22 -0.39 -22.74
CA ILE A 81 -21.80 0.22 -21.48
C ILE A 81 -20.45 -0.35 -21.07
N PHE A 82 -19.53 0.53 -20.72
CA PHE A 82 -18.17 0.16 -20.32
C PHE A 82 -17.91 0.68 -18.91
N THR A 83 -17.38 -0.20 -18.06
CA THR A 83 -16.93 0.17 -16.71
C THR A 83 -15.42 0.34 -16.71
N VAL A 84 -14.94 1.41 -16.08
CA VAL A 84 -13.54 1.78 -16.04
C VAL A 84 -13.09 1.90 -14.60
N GLN A 85 -11.98 1.24 -14.27
CA GLN A 85 -11.29 1.33 -12.99
C GLN A 85 -9.99 2.12 -13.18
N GLY A 86 -9.73 3.10 -12.34
CA GLY A 86 -8.51 3.89 -12.35
C GLY A 86 -7.26 3.01 -12.23
N HIS A 87 -6.12 3.52 -12.69
CA HIS A 87 -4.88 2.74 -12.76
C HIS A 87 -4.41 2.17 -11.40
N ALA A 88 -4.74 2.83 -10.28
CA ALA A 88 -4.45 2.30 -8.94
C ALA A 88 -5.10 0.94 -8.67
N HIS A 89 -6.22 0.61 -9.35
CA HIS A 89 -6.87 -0.69 -9.22
C HIS A 89 -5.94 -1.85 -9.61
N LYS A 90 -5.02 -1.65 -10.56
CA LYS A 90 -4.04 -2.67 -10.98
C LYS A 90 -3.01 -3.03 -9.90
N LEU A 91 -2.89 -2.23 -8.85
CA LEU A 91 -2.07 -2.58 -7.70
C LEU A 91 -2.64 -3.80 -6.96
N LYS A 92 -3.95 -4.10 -7.09
CA LYS A 92 -4.57 -5.30 -6.52
C LYS A 92 -3.99 -6.63 -7.03
N ASP A 93 -3.39 -6.60 -8.21
CA ASP A 93 -2.77 -7.78 -8.85
C ASP A 93 -1.46 -8.17 -8.16
N ASN A 94 -0.88 -7.30 -7.32
CA ASN A 94 0.38 -7.52 -6.62
C ASN A 94 0.11 -7.66 -5.12
N LYS A 95 0.68 -8.70 -4.51
CA LYS A 95 0.46 -9.02 -3.10
C LYS A 95 1.77 -9.11 -2.34
N THR A 96 1.75 -8.73 -1.06
CA THR A 96 2.87 -8.97 -0.15
C THR A 96 3.06 -10.48 0.09
N PRO A 97 4.25 -10.91 0.52
CA PRO A 97 4.45 -12.23 1.08
C PRO A 97 3.63 -12.44 2.36
N ASN A 98 3.63 -13.67 2.86
CA ASN A 98 3.05 -13.94 4.17
C ASN A 98 3.87 -13.26 5.27
N ARG A 99 3.20 -12.64 6.26
CA ARG A 99 3.84 -11.98 7.41
C ARG A 99 5.00 -11.05 7.01
N TRP A 100 4.77 -10.20 6.01
CA TRP A 100 5.77 -9.26 5.54
C TRP A 100 5.90 -8.08 6.50
N VAL A 101 7.07 -7.95 7.13
CA VAL A 101 7.39 -6.87 8.09
C VAL A 101 8.55 -5.98 7.63
N SER A 102 9.21 -6.31 6.51
CA SER A 102 10.47 -5.67 6.13
C SER A 102 10.35 -4.20 5.71
N TRP A 103 9.13 -3.66 5.59
CA TRP A 103 8.91 -2.22 5.44
C TRP A 103 8.98 -1.46 6.77
N ASN A 104 8.89 -2.14 7.91
CA ASN A 104 9.10 -1.50 9.21
C ASN A 104 10.57 -1.02 9.33
N GLY A 105 10.75 0.18 9.89
CA GLY A 105 12.04 0.84 9.99
C GLY A 105 12.46 1.63 8.74
N MET A 106 11.68 1.58 7.65
CA MET A 106 11.90 2.38 6.44
C MET A 106 11.12 3.69 6.49
N ASP A 107 11.62 4.72 5.79
CA ASP A 107 10.86 5.95 5.54
C ASP A 107 9.65 5.64 4.64
N LEU A 108 8.49 6.25 4.92
CA LEU A 108 7.27 6.04 4.14
C LEU A 108 7.47 6.33 2.64
N ALA A 109 8.29 7.32 2.26
CA ALA A 109 8.61 7.59 0.85
C ALA A 109 9.28 6.39 0.18
N ASP A 110 10.19 5.72 0.89
CA ASP A 110 10.89 4.55 0.39
C ASP A 110 9.98 3.33 0.30
N VAL A 111 9.10 3.14 1.29
CA VAL A 111 8.07 2.10 1.24
C VAL A 111 7.14 2.31 0.04
N VAL A 112 6.67 3.54 -0.19
CA VAL A 112 5.82 3.87 -1.34
C VAL A 112 6.57 3.70 -2.66
N ARG A 113 7.86 4.05 -2.74
CA ARG A 113 8.69 3.73 -3.91
C ARG A 113 8.79 2.23 -4.16
N ASP A 114 8.91 1.43 -3.10
CA ASP A 114 9.02 -0.02 -3.22
C ASP A 114 7.75 -0.70 -3.79
N HIS A 115 6.59 -0.01 -3.77
CA HIS A 115 5.37 -0.48 -4.46
C HIS A 115 5.49 -0.50 -5.99
N GLN A 116 6.55 0.08 -6.57
CA GLN A 116 6.89 -0.06 -8.00
C GLN A 116 7.45 -1.44 -8.36
N TYR A 117 7.68 -2.29 -7.36
CA TYR A 117 8.23 -3.62 -7.54
C TYR A 117 7.30 -4.67 -6.94
N CYS A 118 6.91 -5.68 -7.71
CA CYS A 118 6.12 -6.80 -7.21
C CYS A 118 6.99 -7.83 -6.51
N PHE A 119 6.37 -8.61 -5.62
CA PHE A 119 7.00 -9.77 -5.02
C PHE A 119 6.87 -10.97 -5.96
N LYS A 120 7.99 -11.64 -6.19
CA LYS A 120 8.03 -13.00 -6.72
C LYS A 120 8.58 -13.92 -5.64
N MET A 121 8.12 -15.16 -5.64
CA MET A 121 8.50 -16.14 -4.64
C MET A 121 8.57 -17.54 -5.24
N LYS A 122 9.52 -18.33 -4.74
CA LYS A 122 9.59 -19.77 -4.95
C LYS A 122 9.79 -20.43 -3.59
N ARG A 123 9.01 -21.46 -3.34
CA ARG A 123 9.07 -22.28 -2.13
C ARG A 123 9.53 -23.68 -2.47
N TRP A 124 10.29 -24.26 -1.55
CA TRP A 124 10.62 -25.67 -1.47
C TRP A 124 10.08 -26.15 -0.12
N ASN A 125 9.05 -27.00 -0.14
CA ASN A 125 8.38 -27.48 1.07
C ASN A 125 7.68 -28.83 0.84
N THR A 126 8.03 -29.51 -0.23
CA THR A 126 7.51 -30.83 -0.57
C THR A 126 8.67 -31.77 -0.85
N LYS A 127 8.46 -33.07 -0.64
CA LYS A 127 9.47 -34.08 -0.99
C LYS A 127 9.99 -33.91 -2.43
N ALA A 128 9.10 -33.69 -3.39
CA ALA A 128 9.46 -33.50 -4.79
C ALA A 128 10.35 -32.27 -5.04
N ASP A 129 10.15 -31.18 -4.28
CA ASP A 129 11.03 -30.02 -4.35
C ASP A 129 12.47 -30.37 -3.91
N TRP A 130 12.61 -31.19 -2.87
CA TRP A 130 13.90 -31.57 -2.29
C TRP A 130 14.66 -32.65 -3.08
N GLU A 131 13.96 -33.52 -3.81
CA GLU A 131 14.58 -34.60 -4.61
C GLU A 131 15.60 -34.08 -5.63
N SER A 132 15.35 -32.90 -6.21
CA SER A 132 16.22 -32.26 -7.20
C SER A 132 17.44 -31.56 -6.61
N ALA A 133 17.49 -31.38 -5.28
CA ALA A 133 18.54 -30.62 -4.61
C ALA A 133 19.83 -31.43 -4.42
N GLN A 134 20.97 -30.74 -4.42
CA GLN A 134 22.24 -31.34 -4.02
C GLN A 134 22.28 -31.50 -2.51
N ARG A 135 22.70 -32.68 -2.04
CA ARG A 135 22.62 -33.09 -0.64
C ARG A 135 23.97 -33.57 -0.12
N TYR A 136 24.25 -33.31 1.15
CA TYR A 136 25.40 -33.85 1.87
C TYR A 136 24.98 -34.13 3.31
N GLN A 137 25.03 -35.41 3.73
CA GLN A 137 24.73 -35.84 5.10
C GLN A 137 23.35 -35.39 5.62
N VAL A 138 22.36 -35.33 4.72
CA VAL A 138 20.97 -35.00 5.02
C VAL A 138 20.03 -36.05 4.41
N ASP A 139 18.89 -36.22 5.04
CA ASP A 139 17.85 -37.17 4.66
C ASP A 139 16.51 -36.43 4.41
N ILE A 140 15.73 -36.93 3.44
CA ILE A 140 14.42 -36.38 3.03
C ILE A 140 13.32 -37.46 3.01
N GLU A 141 13.64 -38.66 3.49
CA GLU A 141 12.80 -39.86 3.47
C GLU A 141 12.22 -40.17 4.85
N ILE A 142 12.97 -39.88 5.93
CA ILE A 142 12.56 -40.11 7.33
C ILE A 142 11.28 -39.32 7.65
N GLU A 143 11.25 -38.03 7.28
CA GLU A 143 10.09 -37.16 7.46
C GLU A 143 9.72 -36.53 6.11
N PRO A 144 8.81 -37.17 5.33
CA PRO A 144 8.48 -36.70 3.99
C PRO A 144 7.93 -35.26 3.98
N GLY A 145 8.73 -34.33 3.45
CA GLY A 145 8.40 -32.91 3.38
C GLY A 145 9.40 -32.02 4.11
N ALA A 146 10.14 -32.57 5.07
CA ALA A 146 11.21 -31.90 5.78
C ALA A 146 12.60 -32.43 5.34
N VAL A 147 13.64 -31.67 5.67
CA VAL A 147 15.04 -32.09 5.55
C VAL A 147 15.63 -32.20 6.96
N VAL A 148 16.21 -33.35 7.27
CA VAL A 148 16.88 -33.63 8.55
C VAL A 148 18.32 -34.08 8.32
N LEU A 149 19.14 -34.13 9.36
CA LEU A 149 20.45 -34.77 9.29
C LEU A 149 20.29 -36.28 9.04
N GLU A 150 21.12 -36.83 8.16
CA GLU A 150 21.18 -38.28 7.92
C GLU A 150 21.64 -38.99 9.20
N TYR A 151 21.06 -40.14 9.50
CA TYR A 151 21.40 -40.92 10.68
C TYR A 151 22.52 -41.93 10.40
N GLU A 152 23.37 -42.16 11.39
CA GLU A 152 24.46 -43.15 11.38
C GLU A 152 24.39 -44.05 12.62
N PRO A 153 24.97 -45.27 12.61
CA PRO A 153 25.08 -46.10 13.81
C PRO A 153 25.80 -45.38 14.95
N HIS A 154 25.31 -45.51 16.18
CA HIS A 154 25.92 -44.87 17.33
C HIS A 154 27.24 -45.57 17.72
N PRO A 155 28.36 -44.85 17.94
CA PRO A 155 29.69 -45.46 18.15
C PRO A 155 29.79 -46.41 19.35
N ASN A 156 29.03 -46.13 20.40
CA ASN A 156 29.02 -46.92 21.64
C ASN A 156 27.79 -47.83 21.76
N ASP A 157 26.85 -47.75 20.81
CA ASP A 157 25.63 -48.58 20.77
C ASP A 157 25.21 -48.81 19.30
N PRO A 158 25.93 -49.67 18.56
CA PRO A 158 25.75 -49.79 17.11
C PRO A 158 24.39 -50.34 16.66
N ASP A 159 23.58 -50.89 17.57
CA ASP A 159 22.22 -51.36 17.30
C ASP A 159 21.21 -50.19 17.22
N ASN A 160 21.63 -48.99 17.64
CA ASN A 160 20.85 -47.76 17.60
C ASN A 160 21.52 -46.70 16.71
N THR A 161 20.74 -45.70 16.27
CA THR A 161 21.21 -44.64 15.37
C THR A 161 21.29 -43.29 16.08
N ARG A 162 22.12 -42.41 15.53
CA ARG A 162 22.25 -41.00 15.91
C ARG A 162 22.31 -40.10 14.67
N PRO A 163 21.91 -38.83 14.72
CA PRO A 163 22.08 -37.91 13.60
C PRO A 163 23.58 -37.65 13.37
N LYS A 164 23.99 -37.44 12.12
CA LYS A 164 25.32 -36.87 11.81
C LYS A 164 25.44 -35.46 12.38
N ALA A 165 26.65 -35.03 12.73
CA ALA A 165 26.87 -33.74 13.40
C ALA A 165 26.54 -32.52 12.53
N ASN A 166 26.69 -32.64 11.21
CA ASN A 166 26.39 -31.58 10.26
C ASN A 166 26.00 -32.15 8.90
N GLY A 167 25.32 -31.32 8.10
CA GLY A 167 24.91 -31.64 6.75
C GLY A 167 24.43 -30.39 6.03
N TYR A 168 24.17 -30.48 4.73
CA TYR A 168 23.56 -29.39 3.99
C TYR A 168 22.73 -29.85 2.80
N ILE A 169 21.81 -28.99 2.39
CA ILE A 169 21.06 -29.09 1.14
C ILE A 169 21.25 -27.81 0.32
N ILE A 170 21.43 -27.94 -0.99
CA ILE A 170 21.60 -26.81 -1.93
C ILE A 170 20.49 -26.85 -2.96
N VAL A 171 19.73 -25.75 -3.03
CA VAL A 171 18.75 -25.50 -4.08
C VAL A 171 19.25 -24.40 -5.02
N LYS A 172 18.76 -24.43 -6.24
CA LYS A 172 19.13 -23.49 -7.32
C LYS A 172 17.88 -22.92 -7.96
N ILE A 173 17.94 -21.65 -8.35
CA ILE A 173 16.85 -20.96 -9.02
C ILE A 173 17.36 -19.94 -10.04
N ASP A 174 16.64 -19.82 -11.15
CA ASP A 174 16.70 -18.70 -12.07
C ASP A 174 15.64 -17.68 -11.69
N LEU A 175 16.04 -16.49 -11.22
CA LEU A 175 15.11 -15.42 -10.84
C LEU A 175 14.46 -14.74 -12.06
N GLY A 176 14.94 -15.01 -13.27
CA GLY A 176 14.47 -14.42 -14.51
C GLY A 176 15.13 -13.08 -14.85
N PRO A 177 14.94 -12.61 -16.10
CA PRO A 177 15.62 -11.41 -16.61
C PRO A 177 15.09 -10.09 -16.04
N LYS A 178 13.95 -10.11 -15.33
CA LYS A 178 13.32 -8.93 -14.72
C LYS A 178 13.63 -8.79 -13.23
N ALA A 179 14.29 -9.77 -12.63
CA ALA A 179 14.65 -9.72 -11.23
C ALA A 179 15.58 -8.53 -10.96
N LEU A 180 15.28 -7.78 -9.91
CA LEU A 180 16.15 -6.72 -9.43
C LEU A 180 17.38 -7.29 -8.73
N ASP A 181 18.47 -6.52 -8.77
CA ASP A 181 19.71 -6.80 -8.03
C ASP A 181 19.59 -6.56 -6.52
N ARG A 182 18.45 -6.05 -6.06
CA ARG A 182 18.17 -5.70 -4.65
C ARG A 182 16.86 -6.32 -4.15
N GLY A 183 16.69 -6.32 -2.83
CA GLY A 183 15.46 -6.80 -2.17
C GLY A 183 15.25 -8.32 -2.30
N ARG A 184 16.33 -9.09 -2.38
CA ARG A 184 16.30 -10.57 -2.44
C ARG A 184 16.52 -11.14 -1.05
N ILE A 185 15.58 -11.95 -0.57
CA ILE A 185 15.56 -12.49 0.79
C ILE A 185 15.31 -14.00 0.74
N ALA A 186 16.04 -14.75 1.56
CA ALA A 186 15.77 -16.14 1.86
C ALA A 186 15.13 -16.25 3.26
N ARG A 187 13.98 -16.92 3.34
CA ARG A 187 13.24 -17.23 4.57
C ARG A 187 13.08 -18.73 4.67
N TRP A 188 12.93 -19.26 5.88
CA TRP A 188 12.74 -20.68 6.07
C TRP A 188 11.91 -20.96 7.30
N THR A 189 11.26 -22.11 7.33
CA THR A 189 10.60 -22.67 8.51
C THR A 189 11.49 -23.76 9.06
N GLU A 190 11.71 -23.73 10.37
CA GLU A 190 12.53 -24.70 11.06
C GLU A 190 11.90 -25.16 12.37
N THR A 191 12.22 -26.40 12.74
CA THR A 191 12.07 -26.89 14.11
C THR A 191 13.46 -27.21 14.65
N VAL A 192 13.92 -26.40 15.60
CA VAL A 192 15.24 -26.52 16.24
C VAL A 192 15.08 -26.51 17.76
N GLY A 193 15.88 -27.33 18.46
CA GLY A 193 16.11 -27.26 19.91
C GLY A 193 17.43 -26.59 20.26
N ALA A 194 17.74 -26.51 21.56
CA ALA A 194 18.90 -25.79 22.10
C ALA A 194 20.27 -26.25 21.53
N GLU A 195 20.39 -27.52 21.14
CA GLU A 195 21.62 -28.13 20.62
C GLU A 195 21.59 -28.32 19.10
N THR A 196 20.62 -27.74 18.40
CA THR A 196 20.48 -27.85 16.94
C THR A 196 20.34 -26.48 16.32
N ARG A 197 20.81 -26.32 15.08
CA ARG A 197 20.72 -25.02 14.38
C ARG A 197 20.65 -25.21 12.87
N ILE A 198 20.01 -24.26 12.20
CA ILE A 198 20.04 -24.10 10.75
C ILE A 198 20.60 -22.73 10.40
N THR A 199 21.40 -22.68 9.34
CA THR A 199 21.95 -21.45 8.78
C THR A 199 21.86 -21.44 7.26
N ILE A 200 21.92 -20.27 6.65
CA ILE A 200 21.88 -20.08 5.20
C ILE A 200 23.15 -19.42 4.70
N GLN A 201 23.68 -19.96 3.61
CA GLN A 201 24.62 -19.28 2.73
C GLN A 201 24.01 -19.15 1.34
N SER A 202 24.38 -18.12 0.61
CA SER A 202 23.92 -17.92 -0.76
C SER A 202 25.04 -17.45 -1.66
N ARG A 203 24.90 -17.69 -2.96
CA ARG A 203 25.73 -17.12 -4.01
C ARG A 203 24.88 -16.87 -5.24
N SER A 204 25.31 -15.93 -6.08
CA SER A 204 24.60 -15.63 -7.32
C SER A 204 25.54 -15.30 -8.47
N ALA A 205 25.12 -15.61 -9.69
CA ALA A 205 25.86 -15.38 -10.91
C ALA A 205 24.94 -14.92 -12.06
N ALA A 206 25.53 -14.31 -13.09
CA ALA A 206 24.77 -13.89 -14.27
C ALA A 206 24.28 -15.09 -15.10
N THR A 207 25.06 -16.17 -15.14
CA THR A 207 24.73 -17.43 -15.84
C THR A 207 24.75 -18.60 -14.87
N GLU A 208 24.04 -19.68 -15.21
CA GLU A 208 24.00 -20.89 -14.41
C GLU A 208 25.38 -21.53 -14.25
N SER A 209 26.15 -21.61 -15.34
CA SER A 209 27.47 -22.24 -15.37
C SER A 209 28.48 -21.53 -14.48
N ASP A 210 28.30 -20.24 -14.22
CA ASP A 210 29.23 -19.44 -13.42
C ASP A 210 29.00 -19.57 -11.92
N LEU A 211 27.85 -20.13 -11.47
CA LEU A 211 27.53 -20.30 -10.06
C LEU A 211 28.63 -21.05 -9.31
N ALA A 212 29.13 -22.13 -9.89
CA ALA A 212 30.16 -22.98 -9.28
C ALA A 212 31.46 -22.21 -8.96
N ASN A 213 31.74 -21.15 -9.72
CA ASN A 213 32.93 -20.31 -9.56
C ASN A 213 32.74 -19.15 -8.58
N GLN A 214 31.51 -18.89 -8.15
CA GLN A 214 31.23 -17.83 -7.18
C GLN A 214 31.48 -18.32 -5.75
N PRO A 215 32.10 -17.49 -4.89
CA PRO A 215 32.25 -17.81 -3.48
C PRO A 215 30.88 -17.84 -2.81
N TRP A 216 30.74 -18.69 -1.80
CA TRP A 216 29.61 -18.61 -0.89
C TRP A 216 29.68 -17.32 -0.07
N GLY A 217 28.53 -16.68 0.12
CA GLY A 217 28.39 -15.60 1.08
C GLY A 217 28.60 -16.05 2.52
N ALA A 218 28.52 -15.08 3.42
CA ALA A 218 28.57 -15.34 4.85
C ALA A 218 27.46 -16.33 5.25
N GLU A 219 27.77 -17.19 6.22
CA GLU A 219 26.80 -18.02 6.88
C GLU A 219 25.96 -17.15 7.82
N MET A 220 24.66 -17.10 7.56
CA MET A 220 23.72 -16.22 8.23
C MET A 220 22.62 -17.02 8.90
N SER A 221 22.11 -16.51 10.00
CA SER A 221 20.91 -17.00 10.68
C SER A 221 20.06 -15.79 11.03
N ALA A 222 18.73 -15.93 10.91
CA ALA A 222 17.80 -15.01 11.51
C ALA A 222 17.63 -15.48 12.96
N VAL A 223 17.86 -14.60 13.93
CA VAL A 223 17.89 -15.00 15.35
C VAL A 223 16.53 -15.57 15.75
N HIS A 224 16.48 -16.86 16.08
CA HIS A 224 15.31 -17.46 16.71
C HIS A 224 15.31 -17.08 18.20
N VAL A 225 14.26 -16.39 18.65
CA VAL A 225 13.98 -16.18 20.07
C VAL A 225 12.68 -16.92 20.32
N ASP A 226 12.59 -17.76 21.36
CA ASP A 226 11.56 -18.80 21.59
C ASP A 226 10.11 -18.50 21.07
N GLU A 227 9.65 -17.25 21.11
CA GLU A 227 8.30 -16.82 20.69
C GLU A 227 8.23 -16.12 19.31
N ILE A 228 9.35 -15.80 18.67
CA ILE A 228 9.45 -15.06 17.40
C ILE A 228 10.26 -15.86 16.36
N GLN A 229 9.56 -16.38 15.35
CA GLN A 229 10.16 -17.01 14.17
C GLN A 229 10.64 -15.94 13.15
N GLU A 230 11.69 -15.20 13.50
CA GLU A 230 12.30 -14.15 12.64
C GLU A 230 12.76 -14.68 11.27
N ASN A 231 13.09 -15.97 11.19
CA ASN A 231 13.42 -16.68 9.95
C ASN A 231 12.25 -16.71 8.96
N GLU A 232 11.00 -16.70 9.42
CA GLU A 232 9.81 -16.69 8.57
C GLU A 232 9.32 -15.28 8.22
N THR A 233 9.62 -14.29 9.07
CA THR A 233 9.13 -12.91 8.93
C THR A 233 10.15 -11.98 8.30
N THR A 234 11.43 -12.14 8.62
CA THR A 234 12.53 -11.27 8.16
C THR A 234 13.46 -12.01 7.22
N GLY A 235 13.90 -13.22 7.60
CA GLY A 235 14.87 -14.00 6.82
C GLY A 235 16.25 -13.34 6.73
N VAL A 236 17.03 -13.71 5.70
CA VAL A 236 18.38 -13.18 5.45
C VAL A 236 18.54 -12.72 4.00
N PRO A 237 19.37 -11.69 3.71
CA PRO A 237 19.60 -11.23 2.35
C PRO A 237 20.32 -12.29 1.49
N VAL A 238 19.98 -12.36 0.21
CA VAL A 238 20.67 -13.22 -0.76
C VAL A 238 21.89 -12.48 -1.33
N ALA A 239 23.04 -13.16 -1.35
CA ALA A 239 24.33 -12.57 -1.73
C ALA A 239 24.52 -12.40 -3.25
N GLY A 240 25.38 -11.45 -3.64
CA GLY A 240 25.70 -11.09 -5.02
C GLY A 240 24.56 -10.34 -5.71
N ASN A 241 24.56 -10.19 -7.04
CA ASN A 241 23.50 -9.53 -7.85
C ASN A 241 23.08 -10.34 -9.08
N GLY A 242 23.48 -11.61 -9.15
CA GLY A 242 23.22 -12.48 -10.28
C GLY A 242 21.76 -12.91 -10.41
N ARG A 243 21.35 -13.18 -11.64
CA ARG A 243 20.05 -13.77 -12.01
C ARG A 243 19.90 -15.20 -11.50
N TRP A 244 20.97 -15.97 -11.58
CA TRP A 244 21.01 -17.33 -11.06
C TRP A 244 21.46 -17.31 -9.61
N VAL A 245 20.75 -18.00 -8.74
CA VAL A 245 21.01 -18.05 -7.30
C VAL A 245 21.08 -19.49 -6.83
N GLU A 246 22.05 -19.77 -5.96
CA GLU A 246 22.06 -20.97 -5.14
C GLU A 246 21.96 -20.60 -3.67
N ILE A 247 21.13 -21.36 -2.96
CA ILE A 247 20.92 -21.27 -1.51
C ILE A 247 21.39 -22.59 -0.91
N LYS A 248 22.39 -22.51 -0.03
CA LYS A 248 22.86 -23.62 0.79
C LYS A 248 22.28 -23.47 2.19
N VAL A 249 21.51 -24.45 2.61
CA VAL A 249 20.97 -24.53 3.97
C VAL A 249 21.81 -25.54 4.73
N ASN A 250 22.53 -25.10 5.76
CA ASN A 250 23.36 -25.94 6.60
C ASN A 250 22.57 -26.35 7.85
N LEU A 251 22.65 -27.62 8.21
CA LEU A 251 22.04 -28.22 9.38
C LEU A 251 23.16 -28.65 10.33
N TYR A 252 23.00 -28.39 11.63
CA TYR A 252 23.96 -28.82 12.65
C TYR A 252 23.26 -29.35 13.90
N THR A 253 23.92 -30.29 14.57
CA THR A 253 23.61 -30.72 15.93
C THR A 253 24.89 -30.87 16.76
N THR A 254 24.85 -30.41 18.00
CA THR A 254 25.87 -30.66 19.03
C THR A 254 25.48 -31.79 19.98
N ASP A 255 24.23 -32.28 19.90
CA ASP A 255 23.74 -33.43 20.67
C ASP A 255 23.55 -34.66 19.77
N GLN A 256 24.51 -35.58 19.85
CA GLN A 256 24.47 -36.88 19.17
C GLN A 256 24.33 -38.07 20.13
N ASP A 257 24.25 -37.80 21.44
CA ASP A 257 24.47 -38.82 22.48
C ASP A 257 23.35 -38.85 23.54
N THR A 258 22.39 -37.91 23.54
CA THR A 258 21.22 -37.99 24.44
C THR A 258 20.33 -39.16 24.02
N PRO A 259 20.06 -40.14 24.91
CA PRO A 259 19.26 -41.30 24.55
C PRO A 259 17.76 -40.98 24.49
N HIS A 260 17.12 -41.33 23.38
CA HIS A 260 15.66 -41.41 23.26
C HIS A 260 15.18 -42.74 23.79
N LYS A 261 14.15 -42.71 24.64
CA LYS A 261 13.59 -43.93 25.23
C LYS A 261 12.14 -44.11 24.83
N SER A 262 11.77 -45.36 24.53
CA SER A 262 10.38 -45.76 24.38
C SER A 262 9.62 -45.65 25.70
N THR A 263 8.29 -45.81 25.67
CA THR A 263 7.44 -45.87 26.87
C THR A 263 7.89 -46.93 27.88
N ASP A 264 8.50 -48.02 27.38
CA ASP A 264 8.99 -49.14 28.19
C ASP A 264 10.44 -48.94 28.68
N GLY A 265 11.07 -47.80 28.33
CA GLY A 265 12.41 -47.41 28.79
C GLY A 265 13.57 -47.92 27.94
N GLU A 266 13.30 -48.63 26.84
CA GLU A 266 14.31 -49.08 25.88
C GLU A 266 14.82 -47.92 25.01
N ILE A 267 16.12 -47.91 24.71
CA ILE A 267 16.71 -46.89 23.85
C ILE A 267 16.27 -47.14 22.41
N THR A 268 15.71 -46.11 21.76
CA THR A 268 15.24 -46.16 20.37
C THR A 268 16.11 -45.33 19.41
N GLY A 269 17.12 -44.64 19.94
CA GLY A 269 18.02 -43.77 19.19
C GLY A 269 18.71 -42.75 20.09
N TYR A 270 19.55 -41.92 19.50
CA TYR A 270 20.33 -40.91 20.20
C TYR A 270 20.29 -39.55 19.48
N GLY A 271 20.46 -38.47 20.25
CA GLY A 271 20.71 -37.11 19.76
C GLY A 271 19.51 -36.44 19.09
N PHE A 272 19.58 -35.12 18.91
CA PHE A 272 18.52 -34.34 18.26
C PHE A 272 18.96 -33.87 16.88
N THR A 273 18.00 -33.75 15.96
CA THR A 273 18.21 -33.30 14.59
C THR A 273 17.38 -32.04 14.33
N PRO A 274 17.92 -31.01 13.65
CA PRO A 274 17.10 -29.90 13.17
C PRO A 274 16.21 -30.35 12.01
N TYR A 275 15.01 -29.79 11.93
CA TYR A 275 14.10 -29.98 10.81
C TYR A 275 14.02 -28.69 9.99
N LEU A 276 14.29 -28.80 8.70
CA LEU A 276 13.98 -27.75 7.71
C LEU A 276 12.66 -28.12 7.03
N ASP A 277 11.57 -27.46 7.43
CA ASP A 277 10.22 -27.77 6.94
C ASP A 277 9.89 -27.01 5.65
N GLY A 278 10.57 -25.90 5.40
CA GLY A 278 10.37 -25.12 4.19
C GLY A 278 11.43 -24.06 3.97
N LEU A 279 11.72 -23.77 2.70
CA LEU A 279 12.56 -22.67 2.27
C LEU A 279 11.79 -21.81 1.27
N GLU A 280 11.87 -20.50 1.41
CA GLU A 280 11.30 -19.51 0.51
C GLU A 280 12.39 -18.53 0.06
N ILE A 281 12.49 -18.29 -1.25
CA ILE A 281 13.21 -17.15 -1.78
C ILE A 281 12.20 -16.11 -2.29
N ILE A 282 12.41 -14.87 -1.91
CA ILE A 282 11.61 -13.70 -2.31
C ILE A 282 12.53 -12.79 -3.13
N TRP A 283 12.04 -12.31 -4.27
CA TRP A 283 12.71 -11.28 -5.07
C TRP A 283 11.72 -10.25 -5.63
N ARG A 284 12.27 -9.15 -6.15
CA ARG A 284 11.51 -8.01 -6.66
C ARG A 284 11.59 -7.96 -8.19
N GLU A 285 10.49 -7.61 -8.84
CA GLU A 285 10.45 -7.30 -10.29
C GLU A 285 9.64 -6.02 -10.54
N PRO A 286 10.03 -5.17 -11.51
CA PRO A 286 9.29 -3.94 -11.83
C PRO A 286 7.88 -4.25 -12.36
N ILE A 287 6.92 -3.41 -11.96
CA ILE A 287 5.54 -3.42 -12.46
C ILE A 287 5.29 -2.28 -13.46
N PHE A 288 4.04 -2.06 -13.85
CA PHE A 288 3.61 -1.00 -14.78
C PHE A 288 3.76 0.43 -14.23
N LEU A 289 4.11 0.55 -12.95
CA LEU A 289 4.10 1.79 -12.17
C LEU A 289 5.51 2.35 -12.03
N GLU A 290 5.67 3.66 -12.21
CA GLU A 290 6.93 4.38 -11.98
C GLU A 290 6.78 5.44 -10.88
N ALA A 291 7.90 5.84 -10.29
CA ALA A 291 7.95 6.95 -9.34
C ALA A 291 7.51 8.25 -10.03
N GLY A 292 6.46 8.88 -9.51
CA GLY A 292 6.07 10.22 -9.86
C GLY A 292 6.69 11.24 -8.91
N ASN A 293 5.85 12.13 -8.39
CA ASN A 293 6.21 13.09 -7.37
C ASN A 293 6.13 12.39 -6.00
N ILE A 294 7.28 11.91 -5.51
CA ILE A 294 7.44 11.34 -4.17
C ILE A 294 8.61 12.08 -3.49
N PRO A 295 8.39 12.75 -2.34
CA PRO A 295 9.47 13.43 -1.60
C PRO A 295 10.63 12.50 -1.28
N ASP A 296 11.88 12.99 -1.31
CA ASP A 296 13.06 12.16 -0.99
C ASP A 296 12.92 11.41 0.33
N THR A 297 12.41 12.11 1.36
CA THR A 297 12.03 11.56 2.67
C THR A 297 10.72 12.20 3.11
N THR A 298 9.91 11.44 3.83
CA THR A 298 8.72 11.96 4.55
C THR A 298 9.02 12.32 6.00
N GLY A 299 10.14 11.82 6.55
CA GLY A 299 10.45 11.86 7.99
C GLY A 299 9.65 10.86 8.81
N VAL A 300 8.71 10.14 8.20
CA VAL A 300 7.85 9.16 8.85
C VAL A 300 8.46 7.78 8.72
N ILE A 301 8.84 7.18 9.85
CA ILE A 301 9.35 5.81 9.89
C ILE A 301 8.17 4.86 10.10
N VAL A 302 7.99 3.93 9.16
CA VAL A 302 6.94 2.92 9.23
C VAL A 302 7.25 1.96 10.38
N GLN A 303 6.30 1.74 11.29
CA GLN A 303 6.41 0.78 12.40
C GLN A 303 5.08 0.07 12.66
N GLY A 304 5.14 -1.13 13.24
CA GLY A 304 3.97 -1.85 13.75
C GLY A 304 3.13 -2.59 12.70
N PHE A 305 3.56 -2.67 11.44
CA PHE A 305 2.80 -3.36 10.39
C PHE A 305 3.28 -4.79 10.15
N GLU A 306 2.35 -5.74 10.11
CA GLU A 306 2.56 -7.10 9.58
C GLU A 306 1.57 -7.35 8.43
N PHE A 307 2.06 -7.39 7.19
CA PHE A 307 1.21 -7.57 6.01
C PHE A 307 1.08 -9.04 5.64
N GLN A 308 -0.14 -9.59 5.69
CA GLN A 308 -0.41 -10.99 5.37
C GLN A 308 -1.08 -11.13 4.00
N ARG A 309 -0.28 -11.31 2.94
CA ARG A 309 -0.79 -11.49 1.55
C ARG A 309 -1.74 -10.37 1.11
N MET A 310 -1.50 -9.18 1.64
CA MET A 310 -2.30 -7.99 1.36
C MET A 310 -1.95 -7.46 -0.02
N ASP A 311 -2.94 -6.95 -0.73
CA ASP A 311 -2.69 -6.34 -2.04
C ASP A 311 -2.10 -4.93 -1.92
N PHE A 312 -1.36 -4.50 -2.95
CA PHE A 312 -0.61 -3.24 -2.89
C PHE A 312 -1.49 -1.99 -2.79
N LEU A 313 -2.75 -2.05 -3.24
CA LEU A 313 -3.64 -0.90 -3.07
C LEU A 313 -4.01 -0.77 -1.60
N GLN A 314 -4.40 -1.87 -0.95
CA GLN A 314 -4.76 -1.89 0.46
C GLN A 314 -3.57 -1.49 1.35
N THR A 315 -2.36 -1.98 1.08
CA THR A 315 -1.17 -1.58 1.86
C THR A 315 -0.88 -0.09 1.76
N LEU A 316 -0.99 0.51 0.57
CA LEU A 316 -0.86 1.95 0.40
C LEU A 316 -1.94 2.72 1.15
N CYS A 317 -3.21 2.28 1.07
CA CYS A 317 -4.31 2.88 1.82
C CYS A 317 -4.04 2.86 3.33
N ASP A 318 -3.68 1.70 3.88
CA ASP A 318 -3.47 1.53 5.31
C ASP A 318 -2.31 2.40 5.81
N LEU A 319 -1.17 2.38 5.10
CA LEU A 319 -0.01 3.21 5.45
C LEU A 319 -0.31 4.71 5.34
N CYS A 320 -0.93 5.14 4.25
CA CYS A 320 -1.22 6.55 4.02
C CYS A 320 -2.24 7.07 5.04
N ASN A 321 -3.28 6.30 5.34
CA ASN A 321 -4.29 6.68 6.34
C ASN A 321 -3.71 6.74 7.75
N GLU A 322 -2.87 5.76 8.14
CA GLU A 322 -2.22 5.74 9.46
C GLU A 322 -1.37 6.99 9.69
N TYR A 323 -0.58 7.37 8.70
CA TYR A 323 0.39 8.46 8.83
C TYR A 323 -0.12 9.82 8.33
N GLY A 324 -1.39 9.92 7.91
CA GLY A 324 -1.97 11.16 7.39
C GLY A 324 -1.36 11.63 6.06
N TRP A 325 -0.90 10.68 5.24
CA TRP A 325 -0.43 10.90 3.88
C TRP A 325 -1.48 10.49 2.86
N GLU A 326 -1.25 10.89 1.60
CA GLU A 326 -2.09 10.49 0.50
C GLU A 326 -1.30 10.13 -0.74
N PHE A 327 -1.85 9.24 -1.55
CA PHE A 327 -1.29 8.87 -2.85
C PHE A 327 -2.28 9.09 -3.99
N ALA A 328 -1.72 9.31 -5.19
CA ALA A 328 -2.48 9.31 -6.43
C ALA A 328 -1.73 8.54 -7.51
N VAL A 329 -2.48 7.95 -8.44
CA VAL A 329 -1.92 7.23 -9.58
C VAL A 329 -2.39 7.92 -10.87
N ARG A 330 -1.46 8.58 -11.56
CA ARG A 330 -1.75 9.34 -12.77
C ARG A 330 -1.19 8.68 -14.01
N HIS A 331 -1.92 8.78 -15.12
CA HIS A 331 -1.46 8.38 -16.44
C HIS A 331 -0.94 9.60 -17.20
N ASP A 332 0.31 9.54 -17.67
CA ASP A 332 0.90 10.51 -18.58
C ASP A 332 0.89 9.94 -20.00
N GLU A 333 -0.11 10.33 -20.79
CA GLU A 333 -0.30 9.85 -22.16
C GLU A 333 0.91 10.17 -23.07
N LYS A 334 1.64 11.27 -22.82
CA LYS A 334 2.80 11.65 -23.65
C LYS A 334 3.98 10.73 -23.41
N LYS A 335 4.15 10.29 -22.17
CA LYS A 335 5.20 9.33 -21.81
C LYS A 335 4.77 7.88 -21.97
N GLY A 336 3.47 7.61 -22.13
CA GLY A 336 2.91 6.25 -22.17
C GLY A 336 3.12 5.50 -20.87
N LYS A 337 3.07 6.21 -19.72
CA LYS A 337 3.49 5.70 -18.41
C LYS A 337 2.53 6.09 -17.31
N VAL A 338 2.47 5.25 -16.27
CA VAL A 338 1.68 5.50 -15.06
C VAL A 338 2.62 5.82 -13.91
N PHE A 339 2.32 6.88 -13.19
CA PHE A 339 3.13 7.39 -12.10
C PHE A 339 2.39 7.32 -10.77
N LEU A 340 3.09 6.87 -9.73
CA LEU A 340 2.66 6.96 -8.34
C LEU A 340 3.19 8.26 -7.73
N ASP A 341 2.29 9.11 -7.30
CA ASP A 341 2.60 10.32 -6.55
C ASP A 341 2.22 10.09 -5.07
N LEU A 342 2.98 10.70 -4.15
CA LEU A 342 2.77 10.66 -2.70
C LEU A 342 2.87 12.08 -2.18
N GLY A 343 1.88 12.55 -1.42
CA GLY A 343 1.90 13.89 -0.84
C GLY A 343 1.17 13.95 0.49
N ARG A 344 1.38 15.04 1.21
CA ARG A 344 0.64 15.36 2.43
C ARG A 344 0.19 16.81 2.37
N HIS A 345 -0.93 17.10 3.04
CA HIS A 345 -1.32 18.46 3.33
C HIS A 345 -0.43 19.03 4.44
N THR A 346 0.40 20.03 4.14
CA THR A 346 1.15 20.79 5.15
C THR A 346 0.60 22.21 5.26
N ASP A 347 1.09 22.98 6.23
CA ASP A 347 0.71 24.37 6.45
C ASP A 347 1.08 25.28 5.25
N ASP A 348 2.14 24.91 4.50
CA ASP A 348 2.55 25.55 3.25
C ASP A 348 1.76 25.07 2.01
N GLY A 349 0.67 24.34 2.24
CA GLY A 349 -0.12 23.64 1.23
C GLY A 349 0.42 22.25 0.92
N TRP A 350 -0.09 21.61 -0.12
CA TRP A 350 0.31 20.24 -0.42
C TRP A 350 1.76 20.15 -0.91
N GLN A 351 2.52 19.16 -0.41
CA GLN A 351 3.85 18.85 -0.92
C GLN A 351 4.07 17.33 -1.09
N PRO A 352 4.29 16.85 -2.34
CA PRO A 352 3.83 17.43 -3.61
C PRO A 352 2.31 17.55 -3.69
N LYS A 353 1.83 18.42 -4.58
CA LYS A 353 0.44 18.91 -4.59
C LYS A 353 -0.63 17.86 -4.97
N LEU A 354 -1.25 17.19 -4.01
CA LEU A 354 -2.54 16.48 -4.18
C LEU A 354 -3.72 17.41 -3.85
N GLY A 355 -3.74 18.55 -4.54
CA GLY A 355 -4.67 19.64 -4.32
C GLY A 355 -4.01 21.00 -4.15
N THR A 356 -4.82 22.04 -4.21
CA THR A 356 -4.45 23.45 -4.16
C THR A 356 -5.40 24.22 -3.25
N ASP A 357 -4.90 25.27 -2.61
CA ASP A 357 -5.76 26.18 -1.85
C ASP A 357 -6.55 27.10 -2.80
N ARG A 358 -7.87 26.94 -2.80
CA ARG A 358 -8.85 27.70 -3.56
C ARG A 358 -9.91 28.32 -2.66
N THR A 359 -9.57 28.53 -1.39
CA THR A 359 -10.41 29.27 -0.45
C THR A 359 -10.51 30.74 -0.88
N ARG A 360 -11.44 31.48 -0.27
CA ARG A 360 -11.70 32.90 -0.52
C ARG A 360 -10.47 33.81 -0.36
N SER A 361 -9.45 33.36 0.37
CA SER A 361 -8.20 34.08 0.60
C SER A 361 -7.12 33.81 -0.45
N SER A 362 -7.34 32.86 -1.37
CA SER A 362 -6.34 32.51 -2.38
C SER A 362 -6.44 33.34 -3.65
N ASP A 363 -5.40 33.28 -4.49
CA ASP A 363 -5.32 34.02 -5.77
C ASP A 363 -6.37 33.58 -6.80
N ASN A 364 -6.88 32.34 -6.68
CA ASN A 364 -7.88 31.79 -7.59
C ASN A 364 -9.00 31.06 -6.82
N PRO A 365 -9.89 31.82 -6.16
CA PRO A 365 -10.86 31.26 -5.24
C PRO A 365 -11.99 30.53 -5.97
N VAL A 366 -12.48 29.46 -5.33
CA VAL A 366 -13.70 28.72 -5.65
C VAL A 366 -14.61 28.77 -4.43
N ILE A 367 -15.73 29.48 -4.57
CA ILE A 367 -16.71 29.69 -3.51
C ILE A 367 -18.04 29.07 -3.92
N PHE A 368 -18.55 28.14 -3.13
CA PHE A 368 -19.86 27.53 -3.32
C PHE A 368 -20.91 28.19 -2.45
N GLU A 369 -21.94 28.74 -3.09
CA GLU A 369 -23.07 29.41 -2.43
C GLU A 369 -24.38 28.75 -2.85
N HIS A 370 -25.11 28.25 -1.85
CA HIS A 370 -26.36 27.53 -2.08
C HIS A 370 -27.41 28.41 -2.80
N GLY A 371 -27.93 27.90 -3.92
CA GLY A 371 -28.95 28.57 -4.71
C GLY A 371 -28.42 29.63 -5.68
N ARG A 372 -27.11 29.94 -5.62
CA ARG A 372 -26.46 30.85 -6.58
C ARG A 372 -25.70 30.08 -7.66
N ASN A 373 -24.73 29.27 -7.26
CA ASN A 373 -23.88 28.50 -8.18
C ASN A 373 -23.81 27.02 -7.84
N ALA A 374 -24.38 26.59 -6.72
CA ALA A 374 -24.45 25.19 -6.36
C ALA A 374 -25.71 24.86 -5.57
N ALA A 375 -26.14 23.59 -5.61
CA ALA A 375 -26.99 22.99 -4.60
C ALA A 375 -26.09 22.37 -3.51
N ILE A 376 -26.41 22.58 -2.25
CA ILE A 376 -25.56 22.25 -1.10
C ILE A 376 -26.44 21.61 -0.04
N SER A 377 -26.09 20.40 0.36
CA SER A 377 -26.71 19.68 1.47
C SER A 377 -25.67 19.42 2.56
N VAL A 378 -26.08 19.60 3.82
CA VAL A 378 -25.26 19.19 4.98
C VAL A 378 -25.51 17.71 5.20
N LEU A 379 -24.48 16.87 5.06
CA LEU A 379 -24.57 15.44 5.27
C LEU A 379 -24.40 15.08 6.75
N ARG A 380 -23.44 15.72 7.41
CA ARG A 380 -23.09 15.50 8.82
C ARG A 380 -22.57 16.80 9.43
N GLU A 381 -22.91 17.01 10.69
CA GLU A 381 -22.32 18.03 11.56
C GLU A 381 -21.96 17.31 12.87
N SER A 382 -20.70 17.39 13.30
CA SER A 382 -20.19 16.65 14.45
C SER A 382 -19.33 17.54 15.35
N THR A 383 -19.55 17.44 16.66
CA THR A 383 -18.69 18.07 17.67
C THR A 383 -17.70 17.09 18.29
N ALA A 384 -17.63 15.84 17.81
CA ALA A 384 -16.85 14.78 18.45
C ALA A 384 -15.33 15.07 18.52
N ASN A 385 -14.79 15.74 17.49
CA ASN A 385 -13.37 16.10 17.39
C ASN A 385 -13.11 17.59 17.69
N MET A 386 -14.16 18.32 18.05
CA MET A 386 -14.10 19.76 18.30
C MET A 386 -13.30 20.02 19.58
N ALA A 387 -12.47 21.06 19.58
CA ALA A 387 -11.79 21.58 20.75
C ALA A 387 -11.63 23.09 20.59
N ASN A 388 -12.16 23.86 21.54
CA ASN A 388 -12.06 25.32 21.56
C ASN A 388 -11.23 25.85 22.74
N VAL A 389 -10.75 24.95 23.60
CA VAL A 389 -9.65 25.15 24.55
C VAL A 389 -8.61 24.07 24.25
N LEU A 390 -7.44 24.47 23.77
CA LEU A 390 -6.41 23.55 23.27
C LEU A 390 -5.14 23.64 24.11
N ASP A 391 -4.83 22.56 24.83
CA ASP A 391 -3.57 22.36 25.54
C ASP A 391 -2.49 21.93 24.55
N CYS A 392 -1.56 22.84 24.23
CA CYS A 392 -0.51 22.64 23.24
C CYS A 392 0.83 22.31 23.91
N TRP A 393 1.45 21.20 23.49
CA TRP A 393 2.72 20.71 24.02
C TRP A 393 3.81 20.71 22.92
N GLY A 394 4.95 21.34 23.19
CA GLY A 394 6.07 21.46 22.24
C GLY A 394 7.23 20.50 22.53
N ALA A 395 8.43 20.87 22.08
CA ALA A 395 9.65 20.13 22.37
C ALA A 395 10.01 20.13 23.87
N GLY A 396 10.69 19.07 24.31
CA GLY A 396 11.16 18.87 25.69
C GLY A 396 10.44 17.73 26.41
N GLU A 397 10.86 17.46 27.65
CA GLU A 397 10.30 16.36 28.47
C GLU A 397 9.90 16.83 29.86
N GLY A 398 8.84 16.24 30.41
CA GLY A 398 8.32 16.55 31.74
C GLY A 398 8.07 18.05 31.94
N THR A 399 8.53 18.60 33.07
CA THR A 399 8.33 20.04 33.38
C THR A 399 9.14 21.00 32.51
N SER A 400 10.07 20.47 31.70
CA SER A 400 10.86 21.28 30.76
C SER A 400 10.22 21.35 29.36
N GLN A 401 9.16 20.58 29.13
CA GLN A 401 8.41 20.61 27.88
C GLN A 401 7.71 21.95 27.70
N LEU A 402 7.79 22.52 26.50
CA LEU A 402 7.06 23.73 26.18
C LEU A 402 5.56 23.47 26.27
N TYR A 403 4.82 24.40 26.90
CA TYR A 403 3.38 24.29 27.09
C TYR A 403 2.71 25.66 26.96
N VAL A 404 1.58 25.70 26.25
CA VAL A 404 0.68 26.84 26.19
C VAL A 404 -0.76 26.37 26.01
N GLN A 405 -1.71 27.03 26.66
CA GLN A 405 -3.13 26.82 26.42
C GLN A 405 -3.66 27.92 25.51
N LEU A 406 -4.37 27.55 24.46
CA LEU A 406 -4.98 28.46 23.50
C LEU A 406 -6.50 28.31 23.53
N THR A 407 -7.24 29.42 23.41
CA THR A 407 -8.70 29.45 23.54
C THR A 407 -9.32 30.25 22.40
N ASP A 408 -10.42 29.75 21.84
CA ASP A 408 -11.27 30.45 20.86
C ASP A 408 -12.52 30.96 21.57
N ASP A 409 -12.49 32.23 22.01
CA ASP A 409 -13.55 32.83 22.82
C ASP A 409 -14.91 32.84 22.11
N GLU A 410 -14.95 33.06 20.79
CA GLU A 410 -16.19 33.05 20.00
C GLU A 410 -16.82 31.65 19.99
N SER A 411 -16.00 30.63 19.79
CA SER A 411 -16.44 29.24 19.86
C SER A 411 -16.87 28.81 21.26
N VAL A 412 -16.18 29.27 22.31
CA VAL A 412 -16.57 28.98 23.70
C VAL A 412 -17.93 29.63 24.01
N GLU A 413 -18.20 30.84 23.52
CA GLU A 413 -19.50 31.48 23.65
C GLU A 413 -20.61 30.69 22.95
N ASP A 414 -20.34 30.17 21.75
CA ASP A 414 -21.31 29.43 20.93
C ASP A 414 -21.58 27.99 21.43
N TYR A 415 -20.56 27.29 21.95
CA TYR A 415 -20.61 25.85 22.19
C TYR A 415 -20.25 25.42 23.63
N GLY A 416 -19.78 26.34 24.47
CA GLY A 416 -19.20 26.06 25.79
C GLY A 416 -17.77 25.55 25.71
N GLU A 417 -17.09 25.42 26.85
CA GLU A 417 -15.71 24.92 26.90
C GLU A 417 -15.62 23.44 26.53
N ILE A 418 -14.84 23.14 25.49
CA ILE A 418 -14.56 21.80 24.99
C ILE A 418 -13.03 21.66 24.93
N PRO A 419 -12.40 21.02 25.94
CA PRO A 419 -10.95 20.88 26.00
C PRO A 419 -10.44 19.83 25.02
N GLY A 420 -9.22 20.04 24.51
CA GLY A 420 -8.49 19.09 23.71
C GLY A 420 -6.98 19.27 23.83
N GLU A 421 -6.22 18.30 23.34
CA GLU A 421 -4.76 18.33 23.36
C GLU A 421 -4.20 18.41 21.93
N TYR A 422 -3.04 19.03 21.80
CA TYR A 422 -2.21 19.08 20.60
C TYR A 422 -0.74 18.95 20.97
N VAL A 423 0.00 18.11 20.25
CA VAL A 423 1.42 17.86 20.51
C VAL A 423 2.22 18.11 19.24
N ASN A 424 3.21 18.99 19.31
CA ASN A 424 4.14 19.29 18.23
C ASN A 424 5.59 19.25 18.73
N THR A 425 6.21 18.07 18.65
CA THR A 425 7.59 17.85 19.12
C THR A 425 8.65 18.63 18.34
N ASP A 426 8.32 19.11 17.14
CA ASP A 426 9.22 19.89 16.29
C ASP A 426 9.21 21.39 16.64
N ALA A 427 8.21 21.83 17.42
CA ALA A 427 8.15 23.18 17.96
C ALA A 427 9.17 23.36 19.10
N ASP A 428 10.41 23.70 18.74
CA ASP A 428 11.53 23.97 19.65
C ASP A 428 11.51 25.35 20.32
N THR A 429 10.52 26.19 20.00
CA THR A 429 10.34 27.53 20.57
C THR A 429 8.87 27.81 20.86
N MET A 430 8.61 28.67 21.86
CA MET A 430 7.25 29.06 22.22
C MET A 430 6.49 29.73 21.06
N ALA A 431 7.20 30.52 20.23
CA ALA A 431 6.59 31.17 19.07
C ALA A 431 6.05 30.14 18.06
N LYS A 432 6.86 29.12 17.70
CA LYS A 432 6.42 28.02 16.82
C LYS A 432 5.26 27.22 17.41
N LEU A 433 5.27 26.99 18.73
CA LEU A 433 4.20 26.26 19.41
C LEU A 433 2.88 27.05 19.39
N ILE A 434 2.92 28.37 19.65
CA ILE A 434 1.74 29.23 19.57
C ILE A 434 1.20 29.29 18.13
N GLU A 435 2.08 29.48 17.15
CA GLU A 435 1.69 29.56 15.74
C GLU A 435 1.01 28.26 15.25
N SER A 436 1.66 27.11 15.47
CA SER A 436 1.09 25.80 15.11
C SER A 436 -0.18 25.48 15.92
N GLY A 437 -0.20 25.80 17.21
CA GLY A 437 -1.37 25.62 18.06
C GLY A 437 -2.56 26.49 17.64
N GLN A 438 -2.33 27.73 17.18
CA GLN A 438 -3.39 28.61 16.66
C GLN A 438 -3.96 28.06 15.35
N ALA A 439 -3.11 27.51 14.48
CA ALA A 439 -3.55 26.86 13.25
C ALA A 439 -4.42 25.62 13.53
N GLU A 440 -4.04 24.81 14.54
CA GLU A 440 -4.82 23.65 14.99
C GLU A 440 -6.15 24.07 15.63
N LEU A 441 -6.11 25.07 16.51
CA LEU A 441 -7.31 25.61 17.16
C LEU A 441 -8.30 26.14 16.12
N ALA A 442 -7.83 26.87 15.10
CA ALA A 442 -8.70 27.38 14.03
C ALA A 442 -9.38 26.26 13.22
N GLN A 443 -8.79 25.06 13.16
CA GLN A 443 -9.38 23.89 12.49
C GLN A 443 -10.40 23.17 13.37
N ARG A 444 -10.15 23.10 14.69
CA ARG A 444 -10.95 22.33 15.65
C ARG A 444 -11.93 23.16 16.46
N SER A 445 -11.88 24.49 16.41
CA SER A 445 -12.77 25.36 17.19
C SER A 445 -14.20 25.40 16.66
N ARG A 446 -14.52 24.72 15.56
CA ARG A 446 -15.89 24.64 15.03
C ARG A 446 -16.29 23.20 14.78
N PRO A 447 -17.61 22.90 14.78
CA PRO A 447 -18.08 21.56 14.43
C PRO A 447 -17.57 21.14 13.04
N GLU A 448 -17.17 19.88 12.93
CA GLU A 448 -16.79 19.29 11.65
C GLU A 448 -18.06 19.13 10.80
N VAL A 449 -18.12 19.86 9.68
CA VAL A 449 -19.27 19.82 8.75
C VAL A 449 -18.87 19.13 7.46
N VAL A 450 -19.68 18.14 7.06
CA VAL A 450 -19.56 17.43 5.79
C VAL A 450 -20.64 17.94 4.84
N PHE A 451 -20.23 18.36 3.66
CA PHE A 451 -21.15 18.84 2.62
C PHE A 451 -21.19 17.89 1.43
N GLU A 452 -22.38 17.75 0.86
CA GLU A 452 -22.54 17.36 -0.53
C GLU A 452 -22.84 18.63 -1.34
N VAL A 453 -22.05 18.85 -2.39
CA VAL A 453 -22.19 20.00 -3.29
C VAL A 453 -22.44 19.50 -4.70
N GLN A 454 -23.52 19.96 -5.32
CA GLN A 454 -23.85 19.70 -6.72
C GLN A 454 -23.74 21.00 -7.51
N VAL A 455 -22.91 20.98 -8.56
CA VAL A 455 -22.61 22.14 -9.39
C VAL A 455 -22.99 21.80 -10.83
N PRO A 456 -24.09 22.35 -11.35
CA PRO A 456 -24.35 22.30 -12.79
C PRO A 456 -23.32 23.19 -13.49
N VAL A 457 -22.72 22.69 -14.57
CA VAL A 457 -21.71 23.43 -15.36
C VAL A 457 -21.98 23.29 -16.84
N ASP A 458 -21.74 24.34 -17.62
CA ASP A 458 -21.75 24.24 -19.08
C ASP A 458 -20.39 23.75 -19.57
N SER A 459 -19.29 24.15 -18.91
CA SER A 459 -17.93 23.66 -19.15
C SER A 459 -17.17 23.42 -17.84
N LEU A 460 -16.29 22.41 -17.83
CA LEU A 460 -15.35 22.20 -16.71
C LEU A 460 -14.38 23.37 -16.52
N ASP A 461 -14.17 24.20 -17.54
CA ASP A 461 -13.36 25.42 -17.44
C ASP A 461 -13.92 26.40 -16.40
N GLU A 462 -15.23 26.39 -16.13
CA GLU A 462 -15.89 27.24 -15.12
C GLU A 462 -15.40 26.94 -13.70
N LEU A 463 -14.95 25.71 -13.46
CA LEU A 463 -14.38 25.29 -12.19
C LEU A 463 -12.89 25.63 -12.08
N LYS A 464 -12.34 26.29 -13.10
CA LYS A 464 -10.97 26.80 -13.15
C LYS A 464 -9.91 25.73 -12.86
N GLY A 465 -10.19 24.48 -13.21
CA GLY A 465 -9.32 23.34 -12.91
C GLY A 465 -9.41 22.84 -11.46
N LEU A 466 -10.59 22.92 -10.83
CA LEU A 466 -10.87 22.29 -9.54
C LEU A 466 -10.63 20.78 -9.61
N GLU A 467 -9.91 20.23 -8.63
CA GLU A 467 -9.61 18.81 -8.56
C GLU A 467 -9.90 18.21 -7.18
N CYS A 468 -9.81 16.88 -7.09
CA CYS A 468 -9.87 16.20 -5.80
C CYS A 468 -8.66 16.63 -4.95
N GLY A 469 -8.90 16.89 -3.67
CA GLY A 469 -7.90 17.33 -2.71
C GLY A 469 -7.78 18.84 -2.54
N ASP A 470 -8.36 19.63 -3.45
CA ASP A 470 -8.43 21.10 -3.34
C ASP A 470 -9.19 21.56 -2.09
N ARG A 471 -8.80 22.70 -1.52
CA ARG A 471 -9.55 23.39 -0.46
C ARG A 471 -10.38 24.50 -1.06
N VAL A 472 -11.67 24.57 -0.72
CA VAL A 472 -12.65 25.51 -1.27
C VAL A 472 -13.43 26.17 -0.15
N THR A 473 -14.06 27.30 -0.44
CA THR A 473 -14.95 27.96 0.53
C THR A 473 -16.40 27.60 0.25
N VAL A 474 -17.15 27.27 1.29
CA VAL A 474 -18.57 26.94 1.26
C VAL A 474 -19.34 27.91 2.14
N VAL A 475 -20.41 28.48 1.58
CA VAL A 475 -21.38 29.25 2.36
C VAL A 475 -22.48 28.31 2.84
N HIS A 476 -22.51 28.05 4.15
CA HIS A 476 -23.44 27.12 4.77
C HIS A 476 -24.89 27.48 4.38
N PRO A 477 -25.69 26.55 3.83
CA PRO A 477 -26.97 26.85 3.18
C PRO A 477 -27.98 27.53 4.12
N LYS A 478 -28.07 27.05 5.37
CA LYS A 478 -29.02 27.55 6.39
C LYS A 478 -28.45 28.65 7.29
N LYS A 479 -27.33 28.35 7.96
CA LYS A 479 -26.70 29.24 8.96
C LYS A 479 -25.93 30.43 8.36
N LYS A 480 -25.67 30.43 7.04
CA LYS A 480 -24.90 31.46 6.31
C LYS A 480 -23.48 31.69 6.83
N TRP A 481 -22.93 30.71 7.53
CA TRP A 481 -21.52 30.66 7.87
C TRP A 481 -20.65 30.50 6.63
N ILE A 482 -19.42 31.01 6.70
CA ILE A 482 -18.41 30.83 5.66
C ILE A 482 -17.39 29.85 6.24
N LEU A 483 -17.26 28.68 5.60
CA LEU A 483 -16.42 27.59 6.05
C LEU A 483 -15.51 27.16 4.92
N ASP A 484 -14.26 26.84 5.23
CA ASP A 484 -13.36 26.22 4.27
C ASP A 484 -13.46 24.70 4.41
N ALA A 485 -13.54 24.02 3.27
CA ALA A 485 -13.73 22.58 3.21
C ALA A 485 -12.86 21.97 2.12
N ARG A 486 -12.45 20.72 2.31
CA ARG A 486 -11.59 20.01 1.37
C ARG A 486 -12.39 19.09 0.47
N VAL A 487 -12.09 19.05 -0.82
CA VAL A 487 -12.71 18.12 -1.79
C VAL A 487 -12.16 16.71 -1.57
N MET A 488 -12.88 15.89 -0.80
CA MET A 488 -12.52 14.48 -0.57
C MET A 488 -13.06 13.55 -1.65
N GLU A 489 -14.07 14.01 -2.40
CA GLU A 489 -14.60 13.26 -3.51
C GLU A 489 -14.97 14.19 -4.66
N TYR A 490 -14.52 13.83 -5.86
CA TYR A 490 -14.85 14.53 -7.09
C TYR A 490 -15.62 13.60 -8.02
N GLY A 491 -16.92 13.84 -8.17
CA GLY A 491 -17.81 13.15 -9.10
C GLY A 491 -18.12 14.02 -10.32
N TYR A 492 -18.02 13.44 -11.51
CA TYR A 492 -18.46 14.01 -12.78
C TYR A 492 -19.58 13.14 -13.34
N GLN A 493 -20.69 13.75 -13.73
CA GLN A 493 -21.77 13.07 -14.45
C GLN A 493 -22.17 13.91 -15.65
N MET A 494 -22.42 13.25 -16.78
CA MET A 494 -22.92 13.90 -17.98
C MET A 494 -24.17 13.18 -18.46
N SER A 495 -25.22 13.96 -18.70
CA SER A 495 -26.40 13.57 -19.45
C SER A 495 -26.28 14.13 -20.88
N THR A 496 -27.25 13.85 -21.74
CA THR A 496 -27.25 14.34 -23.13
C THR A 496 -27.05 15.85 -23.25
N ASN A 497 -27.52 16.64 -22.26
CA ASN A 497 -27.46 18.09 -22.29
C ASN A 497 -26.84 18.73 -21.04
N ASP A 498 -26.68 18.00 -19.94
CA ASP A 498 -26.25 18.58 -18.67
C ASP A 498 -24.95 17.94 -18.19
N ARG A 499 -24.04 18.77 -17.68
CA ARG A 499 -22.89 18.31 -16.89
C ARG A 499 -23.13 18.70 -15.44
N VAL A 500 -22.92 17.74 -14.54
CA VAL A 500 -23.07 17.96 -13.11
C VAL A 500 -21.82 17.46 -12.42
N ILE A 501 -21.21 18.34 -11.63
CA ILE A 501 -20.18 17.95 -10.68
C ILE A 501 -20.82 17.70 -9.32
N ARG A 502 -20.45 16.60 -8.70
CA ARG A 502 -20.88 16.22 -7.36
C ARG A 502 -19.65 16.09 -6.46
N LEU A 503 -19.56 16.92 -5.44
CA LEU A 503 -18.41 16.98 -4.54
C LEU A 503 -18.80 16.50 -3.14
N GLY A 504 -17.99 15.62 -2.57
CA GLY A 504 -17.96 15.36 -1.13
C GLY A 504 -16.92 16.24 -0.48
N LEU A 505 -17.35 17.15 0.40
CA LEU A 505 -16.45 18.07 1.09
C LEU A 505 -16.27 17.65 2.55
N ASN A 506 -15.01 17.62 3.00
CA ASN A 506 -14.50 17.09 4.28
C ASN A 506 -14.70 15.59 4.52
N ASP A 507 -15.57 14.92 3.78
CA ASP A 507 -15.74 13.47 3.79
C ASP A 507 -16.30 13.01 2.43
N PHE A 508 -16.36 11.71 2.22
CA PHE A 508 -16.92 11.11 1.02
C PHE A 508 -18.44 11.25 0.98
N LEU A 509 -19.00 11.24 -0.23
CA LEU A 509 -20.44 11.27 -0.42
C LEU A 509 -21.07 10.02 0.18
N TYR A 510 -22.17 10.23 0.91
CA TYR A 510 -22.87 9.16 1.61
C TYR A 510 -23.29 8.03 0.65
N ASN A 511 -22.70 6.86 0.82
CA ASN A 511 -23.10 5.63 0.16
C ASN A 511 -23.70 4.66 1.20
N PRO A 512 -25.04 4.44 1.21
CA PRO A 512 -25.69 3.57 2.19
C PRO A 512 -25.11 2.15 2.23
N MET A 513 -24.59 1.65 1.10
CA MET A 513 -24.01 0.31 0.98
C MET A 513 -22.62 0.19 1.63
N GLU A 514 -21.81 1.25 1.60
CA GLU A 514 -20.46 1.25 2.20
C GLU A 514 -20.54 1.10 3.74
N ARG A 515 -21.57 1.67 4.38
CA ARG A 515 -21.78 1.56 5.84
C ARG A 515 -22.20 0.16 6.29
N MET A 516 -22.88 -0.59 5.43
CA MET A 516 -23.21 -2.01 5.70
C MET A 516 -21.97 -2.90 5.67
N ILE A 517 -20.97 -2.54 4.85
CA ILE A 517 -19.71 -3.28 4.71
C ILE A 517 -18.75 -2.92 5.85
N ALA A 518 -18.61 -1.63 6.20
CA ALA A 518 -17.76 -1.17 7.30
C ALA A 518 -18.13 -1.79 8.67
N ARG A 519 -19.42 -2.07 8.90
CA ARG A 519 -19.88 -2.78 10.12
C ARG A 519 -19.37 -4.21 10.26
N ARG A 520 -18.82 -4.83 9.21
CA ARG A 520 -18.24 -6.18 9.28
C ARG A 520 -16.74 -6.20 9.59
N ALA A 521 -16.01 -5.10 9.39
CA ALA A 521 -14.55 -5.06 9.58
C ALA A 521 -14.12 -4.79 11.03
N SER A 522 -15.02 -4.26 11.87
CA SER A 522 -14.72 -3.84 13.25
C SER A 522 -14.71 -4.97 14.30
N SER A 523 -14.88 -6.25 13.93
CA SER A 523 -14.94 -7.36 14.91
C SER A 523 -13.67 -8.22 15.00
N ARG A 524 -12.55 -7.79 14.43
CA ARG A 524 -11.25 -8.44 14.65
C ARG A 524 -10.16 -7.43 14.96
N THR A 525 -10.10 -7.03 16.22
CA THR A 525 -8.85 -6.61 16.86
C THR A 525 -8.94 -6.93 18.35
N LEU A 526 -7.89 -7.60 18.84
CA LEU A 526 -7.49 -7.80 20.24
C LEU A 526 -8.22 -8.90 21.05
N ALA A 527 -7.69 -10.11 20.93
CA ALA A 527 -7.31 -10.93 22.09
C ALA A 527 -5.86 -11.35 21.89
#